data_AF-A0A0C9YSP5-F1
#
_entry.id   AF-A0A0C9YSP5-F1
#
_cell.length_a   1.000
_cell.length_b   1.000
_cell.length_c   1.000
_cell.angle_alpha   90.00
_cell.angle_beta   90.00
_cell.angle_gamma   90.00
#
_symmetry.space_group_name_H-M   'P 1'
#
loop_
_entity.id
_entity.type
_entity.pdbx_description
1 polymer ?
#
loop_
_entity_poly.entity_id
_entity_poly.type
_entity_poly.pdbx_seq_one_letter_code
_entity_poly.pdbx_strand_id
1 'polypeptide(L)'
;SINPPRIVAVSHVPDVAVPSAWHTDHRPMLPPRLTPSGSGPQTASASGSAQANEPTMLPPRIGYTSQHSRYTQEYDRWARWTYASPPAETISLKILAHYEGGPKRGCSQSTVFGNICEGKKDINALITAHNLVPIALDTIIPKVKRFCPTFAWCFEEFTVHDTEWVDLAEHHSPVPFFYSQCLQPACKNPKAMTFKPKQFTLYVVVPAVQWLDYEAF
;
A
#
# COMPACT_ATOMS: atom_id res chain seq x y z
N SER A 1 -29.61 31.10 2.20
CA SER A 1 -29.76 29.71 2.66
C SER A 1 -29.22 28.80 1.57
N ILE A 2 -28.04 28.20 1.77
CA ILE A 2 -27.37 27.33 0.79
C ILE A 2 -27.36 25.94 1.40
N ASN A 3 -28.07 25.00 0.80
CA ASN A 3 -28.05 23.59 1.18
C ASN A 3 -26.68 22.98 0.84
N PRO A 4 -26.03 22.24 1.75
CA PRO A 4 -24.85 21.48 1.40
C PRO A 4 -25.23 20.23 0.58
N PRO A 5 -24.36 19.72 -0.30
CA PRO A 5 -24.62 18.51 -1.05
C PRO A 5 -24.59 17.29 -0.13
N ARG A 6 -25.60 16.42 -0.26
CA ARG A 6 -25.65 15.12 0.43
C ARG A 6 -24.58 14.20 -0.14
N ILE A 7 -23.63 13.79 0.69
CA ILE A 7 -22.73 12.66 0.42
C ILE A 7 -23.59 11.39 0.52
N VAL A 8 -23.82 10.74 -0.61
CA VAL A 8 -24.40 9.39 -0.64
C VAL A 8 -23.24 8.42 -0.45
N ALA A 9 -23.12 7.86 0.75
CA ALA A 9 -22.22 6.74 0.99
C ALA A 9 -22.74 5.54 0.20
N VAL A 10 -22.07 5.21 -0.90
CA VAL A 10 -22.29 3.94 -1.60
C VAL A 10 -21.62 2.86 -0.74
N SER A 11 -22.42 2.16 0.05
CA SER A 11 -22.00 0.96 0.76
C SER A 11 -21.73 -0.13 -0.28
N HIS A 12 -20.48 -0.26 -0.71
CA HIS A 12 -20.03 -1.44 -1.45
C HIS A 12 -19.99 -2.62 -0.46
N VAL A 13 -21.08 -3.37 -0.42
CA VAL A 13 -21.06 -4.72 0.17
C VAL A 13 -20.20 -5.57 -0.75
N PRO A 14 -19.11 -6.21 -0.26
CA PRO A 14 -18.35 -7.11 -1.09
C PRO A 14 -19.22 -8.30 -1.47
N ASP A 15 -19.27 -8.61 -2.76
CA ASP A 15 -19.96 -9.79 -3.28
C ASP A 15 -19.16 -11.03 -2.85
N VAL A 16 -19.64 -11.68 -1.79
CA VAL A 16 -18.99 -12.86 -1.22
C VAL A 16 -19.35 -14.05 -2.08
N ALA A 17 -18.44 -14.42 -2.98
CA ALA A 17 -18.52 -15.69 -3.68
C ALA A 17 -18.28 -16.84 -2.69
N VAL A 18 -19.38 -17.42 -2.20
CA VAL A 18 -19.33 -18.63 -1.36
C VAL A 18 -19.00 -19.83 -2.27
N PRO A 19 -17.94 -20.61 -1.98
CA PRO A 19 -17.63 -21.81 -2.73
C PRO A 19 -18.80 -22.81 -2.71
N SER A 20 -19.11 -23.41 -3.87
CA SER A 20 -20.24 -24.33 -4.05
C SER A 20 -20.26 -25.53 -3.10
N ALA A 21 -19.13 -25.82 -2.45
CA ALA A 21 -18.98 -26.88 -1.45
C ALA A 21 -19.74 -26.64 -0.13
N TRP A 22 -20.31 -25.43 0.08
CA TRP A 22 -21.09 -25.09 1.27
C TRP A 22 -22.61 -25.25 1.07
N HIS A 23 -23.05 -25.57 -0.14
CA HIS A 23 -24.42 -26.03 -0.37
C HIS A 23 -24.56 -27.47 0.14
N THR A 24 -24.80 -27.60 1.45
CA THR A 24 -25.36 -28.85 1.97
C THR A 24 -26.86 -28.77 1.71
N ASP A 25 -27.35 -29.55 0.76
CA ASP A 25 -28.77 -29.65 0.44
C ASP A 25 -29.56 -30.05 1.69
N HIS A 26 -30.14 -29.08 2.39
CA HIS A 26 -31.21 -29.35 3.35
C HIS A 26 -32.49 -29.64 2.57
N ARG A 27 -32.58 -30.84 2.01
CA ARG A 27 -33.83 -31.40 1.51
C ARG A 27 -34.73 -31.67 2.73
N PRO A 28 -35.94 -31.09 2.84
CA PRO A 28 -36.86 -31.44 3.90
C PRO A 28 -37.35 -32.88 3.65
N MET A 29 -36.94 -33.84 4.47
CA MET A 29 -37.55 -35.17 4.45
C MET A 29 -38.96 -35.06 5.05
N LEU A 30 -39.97 -35.22 4.20
CA LEU A 30 -41.34 -35.55 4.60
C LEU A 30 -41.34 -36.88 5.40
N PRO A 31 -42.15 -37.01 6.46
CA PRO A 31 -42.19 -38.24 7.25
C PRO A 31 -42.89 -39.38 6.48
N PRO A 32 -42.48 -40.64 6.66
CA PRO A 32 -43.05 -41.76 5.93
C PRO A 32 -44.45 -42.10 6.41
N ARG A 33 -45.37 -42.19 5.46
CA ARG A 33 -46.74 -42.70 5.63
C ARG A 33 -46.67 -44.23 5.77
N LEU A 34 -47.04 -44.77 6.94
CA LEU A 34 -47.22 -46.21 7.14
C LEU A 34 -48.71 -46.51 7.32
N THR A 35 -49.26 -47.31 6.41
CA THR A 35 -50.48 -48.12 6.59
C THR A 35 -50.16 -49.51 6.08
N PRO A 36 -50.62 -50.58 6.75
CA PRO A 36 -51.92 -51.13 6.37
C PRO A 36 -52.81 -51.58 7.55
N SER A 37 -54.10 -51.71 7.24
CA SER A 37 -55.23 -52.10 8.09
C SER A 37 -55.06 -53.36 8.95
N GLY A 38 -55.69 -53.33 10.13
CA GLY A 38 -56.05 -54.51 10.92
C GLY A 38 -56.74 -54.14 12.23
N SER A 39 -58.03 -54.41 12.34
CA SER A 39 -58.96 -54.11 13.43
C SER A 39 -58.82 -55.01 14.67
N GLY A 40 -58.97 -54.44 15.88
CA GLY A 40 -59.35 -55.19 17.10
C GLY A 40 -58.81 -54.58 18.41
N PRO A 41 -59.65 -54.31 19.44
CA PRO A 41 -59.25 -53.60 20.66
C PRO A 41 -58.92 -54.55 21.83
N GLN A 42 -57.99 -54.17 22.72
CA GLN A 42 -58.08 -54.34 24.19
C GLN A 42 -56.82 -53.94 25.00
N THR A 43 -57.07 -53.09 26.01
CA THR A 43 -56.58 -53.08 27.41
C THR A 43 -55.14 -53.44 27.81
N ALA A 44 -54.51 -52.43 28.43
CA ALA A 44 -53.94 -52.42 29.79
C ALA A 44 -52.52 -52.96 30.11
N SER A 45 -51.84 -52.17 30.95
CA SER A 45 -50.93 -52.55 32.04
C SER A 45 -49.42 -52.67 31.77
N ALA A 46 -48.71 -51.69 32.37
CA ALA A 46 -47.46 -51.77 33.11
C ALA A 46 -46.59 -53.04 33.01
N SER A 47 -45.28 -52.85 32.80
CA SER A 47 -44.24 -53.03 33.85
C SER A 47 -42.83 -53.19 33.24
N GLY A 48 -41.84 -52.54 33.87
CA GLY A 48 -40.52 -53.15 34.09
C GLY A 48 -39.47 -53.02 32.99
N SER A 49 -38.93 -51.82 32.80
CA SER A 49 -37.62 -51.61 32.18
C SER A 49 -36.51 -51.68 33.23
N ALA A 50 -35.56 -52.62 33.09
CA ALA A 50 -34.15 -52.41 33.47
C ALA A 50 -33.31 -53.60 32.99
N GLN A 51 -32.71 -53.50 31.81
CA GLN A 51 -31.52 -54.26 31.48
C GLN A 51 -30.47 -53.28 30.98
N ALA A 52 -29.35 -53.27 31.70
CA ALA A 52 -28.24 -52.36 31.49
C ALA A 52 -27.17 -53.02 30.61
N ASN A 53 -26.53 -52.14 29.82
CA ASN A 53 -25.15 -52.18 29.32
C ASN A 53 -24.85 -52.86 27.99
N GLU A 54 -24.70 -52.01 26.97
CA GLU A 54 -23.65 -52.08 25.94
C GLU A 54 -23.37 -50.63 25.48
N PRO A 55 -22.14 -50.11 25.56
CA PRO A 55 -21.85 -48.75 25.11
C PRO A 55 -21.77 -48.74 23.59
N THR A 56 -22.81 -48.20 22.95
CA THR A 56 -22.78 -47.84 21.53
C THR A 56 -21.60 -46.89 21.28
N MET A 57 -20.58 -47.37 20.57
CA MET A 57 -19.54 -46.51 20.00
C MET A 57 -20.21 -45.44 19.13
N LEU A 58 -20.14 -44.18 19.58
CA LEU A 58 -20.53 -43.05 18.76
C LEU A 58 -19.63 -43.00 17.51
N PRO A 59 -20.17 -42.74 16.31
CA PRO A 59 -19.36 -42.59 15.12
C PRO A 59 -18.35 -41.45 15.32
N PRO A 60 -17.12 -41.56 14.79
CA PRO A 60 -16.14 -40.50 14.89
C PRO A 60 -16.77 -39.24 14.28
N ARG A 61 -16.64 -38.10 14.98
CA ARG A 61 -17.10 -36.80 14.51
C ARG A 61 -16.50 -36.52 13.12
N ILE A 62 -17.27 -36.82 12.08
CA ILE A 62 -16.99 -36.43 10.70
C ILE A 62 -17.19 -34.92 10.65
N GLY A 63 -16.10 -34.17 10.65
CA GLY A 63 -16.19 -32.71 10.56
C GLY A 63 -14.84 -32.00 10.65
N TYR A 64 -13.84 -32.62 11.29
CA TYR A 64 -12.53 -32.00 11.45
C TYR A 64 -11.47 -32.87 10.77
N THR A 65 -11.21 -32.59 9.48
CA THR A 65 -10.09 -33.22 8.76
C THR A 65 -8.76 -32.65 9.26
N SER A 66 -7.65 -33.35 9.01
CA SER A 66 -6.28 -32.95 9.38
C SER A 66 -5.84 -31.59 8.81
N GLN A 67 -6.64 -30.98 7.92
CA GLN A 67 -6.43 -29.64 7.36
C GLN A 67 -6.59 -28.51 8.39
N HIS A 68 -7.29 -28.73 9.52
CA HIS A 68 -7.38 -27.70 10.58
C HIS A 68 -6.04 -27.33 11.21
N SER A 69 -5.03 -28.20 11.14
CA SER A 69 -3.67 -27.88 11.60
C SER A 69 -3.04 -26.71 10.83
N ARG A 70 -3.52 -26.42 9.61
CA ARG A 70 -3.04 -25.32 8.76
C ARG A 70 -3.94 -24.09 8.77
N TYR A 71 -5.12 -24.17 9.39
CA TYR A 71 -6.10 -23.09 9.38
C TYR A 71 -5.54 -21.79 9.95
N THR A 72 -4.82 -21.84 11.08
CA THR A 72 -4.19 -20.65 11.66
C THR A 72 -3.18 -20.01 10.70
N GLN A 73 -2.40 -20.82 9.96
CA GLN A 73 -1.42 -20.32 9.00
C GLN A 73 -2.06 -19.71 7.74
N GLU A 74 -3.19 -20.28 7.30
CA GLU A 74 -3.98 -19.77 6.18
C GLU A 74 -4.72 -18.48 6.57
N TYR A 75 -5.31 -18.46 7.76
CA TYR A 75 -5.92 -17.28 8.36
C TYR A 75 -4.91 -16.14 8.48
N ASP A 76 -3.72 -16.38 9.04
CA ASP A 76 -2.66 -15.37 9.16
C ASP A 76 -2.15 -14.90 7.79
N ARG A 77 -2.20 -15.76 6.76
CA ARG A 77 -1.83 -15.39 5.39
C ARG A 77 -2.91 -14.51 4.76
N TRP A 78 -4.18 -14.87 4.91
CA TRP A 78 -5.30 -14.08 4.41
C TRP A 78 -5.40 -12.74 5.12
N ALA A 79 -5.25 -12.72 6.45
CA ALA A 79 -5.18 -11.50 7.25
C ALA A 79 -4.04 -10.60 6.76
N ARG A 80 -2.84 -11.14 6.55
CA ARG A 80 -1.74 -10.36 5.96
C ARG A 80 -2.04 -9.83 4.56
N TRP A 81 -2.82 -10.54 3.73
CA TRP A 81 -3.23 -10.04 2.42
C TRP A 81 -4.38 -9.04 2.46
N THR A 82 -5.30 -9.16 3.42
CA THR A 82 -6.45 -8.23 3.58
C THR A 82 -6.07 -6.96 4.33
N TYR A 83 -5.12 -7.07 5.27
CA TYR A 83 -4.59 -5.93 6.04
C TYR A 83 -3.22 -5.47 5.55
N ALA A 84 -2.68 -6.06 4.48
CA ALA A 84 -1.61 -5.40 3.75
C ALA A 84 -2.17 -4.06 3.27
N SER A 85 -1.61 -2.96 3.77
CA SER A 85 -1.84 -1.66 3.16
C SER A 85 -1.67 -1.81 1.64
N PRO A 86 -2.55 -1.21 0.82
CA PRO A 86 -2.39 -1.22 -0.63
C PRO A 86 -0.93 -0.94 -0.95
N PRO A 87 -0.31 -1.62 -1.94
CA PRO A 87 1.09 -1.39 -2.27
C PRO A 87 1.30 0.11 -2.36
N ALA A 88 2.10 0.63 -1.42
CA ALA A 88 2.21 2.07 -1.25
C ALA A 88 2.61 2.63 -2.61
N GLU A 89 1.82 3.56 -3.13
CA GLU A 89 2.11 4.19 -4.41
C GLU A 89 3.50 4.80 -4.29
N THR A 90 4.44 4.34 -5.11
CA THR A 90 5.84 4.78 -5.03
C THR A 90 6.29 5.50 -6.28
N ILE A 91 7.26 6.38 -6.08
CA ILE A 91 7.98 7.12 -7.11
C ILE A 91 9.47 6.81 -7.02
N SER A 92 10.19 7.17 -8.07
CA SER A 92 11.66 7.17 -8.08
C SER A 92 12.17 8.60 -8.22
N LEU A 93 13.34 8.89 -7.66
CA LEU A 93 14.05 10.15 -7.77
C LEU A 93 15.38 9.91 -8.49
N LYS A 94 15.78 10.87 -9.32
CA LYS A 94 17.13 11.04 -9.85
C LYS A 94 17.66 12.33 -9.25
N ILE A 95 18.64 12.24 -8.38
CA ILE A 95 19.18 13.37 -7.64
C ILE A 95 20.55 13.71 -8.24
N LEU A 96 20.73 14.97 -8.62
CA LEU A 96 21.93 15.48 -9.28
C LEU A 96 22.54 16.58 -8.43
N ALA A 97 23.86 16.62 -8.30
CA ALA A 97 24.53 17.77 -7.71
C ALA A 97 24.81 18.82 -8.79
N HIS A 98 24.48 20.07 -8.51
CA HIS A 98 24.66 21.22 -9.38
C HIS A 98 25.29 22.35 -8.58
N TYR A 99 25.87 23.33 -9.26
CA TYR A 99 26.23 24.61 -8.65
C TYR A 99 25.58 25.75 -9.43
N GLU A 100 25.26 26.83 -8.73
CA GLU A 100 24.67 28.01 -9.35
C GLU A 100 25.65 28.59 -10.39
N GLY A 101 25.21 28.65 -11.64
CA GLY A 101 26.04 29.13 -12.73
C GLY A 101 26.27 30.63 -12.62
N GLY A 102 27.52 31.08 -12.76
CA GLY A 102 27.82 32.51 -12.87
C GLY A 102 27.12 33.16 -14.09
N PRO A 103 27.13 34.50 -14.22
CA PRO A 103 26.33 35.29 -15.17
C PRO A 103 26.69 35.12 -16.67
N LYS A 104 27.23 33.97 -17.08
CA LYS A 104 27.49 33.66 -18.48
C LYS A 104 26.17 33.40 -19.21
N ARG A 105 25.75 34.43 -19.95
CA ARG A 105 24.70 34.47 -20.98
C ARG A 105 24.30 33.09 -21.52
N GLY A 106 23.04 32.72 -21.26
CA GLY A 106 22.31 31.78 -22.10
C GLY A 106 22.08 30.40 -21.49
N CYS A 107 20.88 30.23 -20.92
CA CYS A 107 20.10 28.99 -20.88
C CYS A 107 20.36 27.90 -19.82
N SER A 108 21.32 27.99 -18.90
CA SER A 108 21.40 26.99 -17.82
C SER A 108 21.43 27.70 -16.47
N GLN A 109 20.35 27.58 -15.68
CA GLN A 109 20.25 28.15 -14.33
C GLN A 109 21.26 27.50 -13.36
N SER A 110 21.90 26.40 -13.75
CA SER A 110 23.03 25.80 -13.05
C SER A 110 23.91 24.97 -13.97
N THR A 111 25.09 24.62 -13.47
CA THR A 111 26.01 23.68 -14.10
C THR A 111 26.16 22.44 -13.24
N VAL A 112 26.44 21.30 -13.86
CA VAL A 112 26.57 20.02 -13.16
C VAL A 112 27.83 20.03 -12.28
N PHE A 113 27.66 19.69 -11.01
CA PHE A 113 28.74 19.51 -10.05
C PHE A 113 29.34 18.11 -10.24
N GLY A 114 30.42 18.04 -11.02
CA GLY A 114 31.07 16.77 -11.36
C GLY A 114 30.10 15.75 -11.99
N ASN A 115 30.43 14.46 -11.93
CA ASN A 115 29.53 13.38 -12.33
C ASN A 115 28.73 12.82 -11.13
N ILE A 116 28.34 13.68 -10.19
CA ILE A 116 27.62 13.25 -8.98
C ILE A 116 26.12 13.17 -9.28
N CYS A 117 25.67 11.95 -9.53
CA CYS A 117 24.26 11.61 -9.65
C CYS A 117 23.92 10.38 -8.82
N GLU A 118 22.69 10.29 -8.31
CA GLU A 118 22.19 9.08 -7.65
C GLU A 118 20.70 8.88 -7.92
N GLY A 119 20.31 7.63 -8.14
CA GLY A 119 18.90 7.24 -8.20
C GLY A 119 18.41 6.73 -6.85
N LYS A 120 17.24 7.18 -6.41
CA LYS A 120 16.52 6.62 -5.26
C LYS A 120 15.19 6.05 -5.72
N LYS A 121 14.87 4.82 -5.34
CA LYS A 121 13.61 4.15 -5.68
C LYS A 121 12.73 4.00 -4.45
N ASP A 122 11.49 3.59 -4.68
CA ASP A 122 10.55 3.19 -3.63
C ASP A 122 10.24 4.31 -2.62
N ILE A 123 10.26 5.56 -3.09
CA ILE A 123 9.85 6.71 -2.30
C ILE A 123 8.32 6.77 -2.28
N ASN A 124 7.73 6.96 -1.10
CA ASN A 124 6.28 7.12 -0.97
C ASN A 124 5.80 8.32 -1.82
N ALA A 125 4.83 8.11 -2.71
CA ALA A 125 4.29 9.15 -3.59
C ALA A 125 3.56 10.26 -2.83
N LEU A 126 3.14 10.01 -1.58
CA LEU A 126 2.53 10.99 -0.68
C LEU A 126 3.55 11.91 0.02
N ILE A 127 4.82 11.83 -0.35
CA ILE A 127 5.88 12.67 0.21
C ILE A 127 5.67 14.16 -0.12
N THR A 128 5.88 15.01 0.87
CA THR A 128 5.82 16.48 0.75
C THR A 128 7.17 17.04 0.29
N ALA A 129 7.19 18.29 -0.18
CA ALA A 129 8.43 18.97 -0.60
C ALA A 129 9.46 19.02 0.54
N HIS A 130 9.03 19.45 1.72
CA HIS A 130 9.88 19.50 2.93
C HIS A 130 10.57 18.16 3.23
N ASN A 131 9.88 17.04 3.03
CA ASN A 131 10.43 15.71 3.32
C ASN A 131 11.32 15.16 2.18
N LEU A 132 11.26 15.75 0.99
CA LEU A 132 12.17 15.42 -0.12
C LEU A 132 13.56 16.04 0.08
N VAL A 133 13.65 17.21 0.71
CA VAL A 133 14.92 17.92 0.99
C VAL A 133 15.93 17.04 1.73
N PRO A 134 15.63 16.46 2.92
CA PRO A 134 16.58 15.63 3.63
C PRO A 134 16.95 14.37 2.83
N ILE A 135 16.02 13.78 2.07
CA ILE A 135 16.34 12.63 1.20
C ILE A 135 17.37 13.00 0.14
N ALA A 136 17.23 14.17 -0.50
CA ALA A 136 18.15 14.64 -1.51
C ALA A 136 19.53 14.96 -0.91
N LEU A 137 19.57 15.70 0.20
CA LEU A 137 20.80 16.08 0.89
C LEU A 137 21.55 14.85 1.44
N ASP A 138 20.88 13.96 2.16
CA ASP A 138 21.48 12.72 2.70
C ASP A 138 22.04 11.82 1.61
N THR A 139 21.47 11.90 0.40
CA THR A 139 21.94 11.15 -0.75
C THR A 139 23.19 11.79 -1.39
N ILE A 140 23.26 13.11 -1.48
CA ILE A 140 24.33 13.83 -2.21
C ILE A 140 25.51 14.19 -1.32
N ILE A 141 25.28 14.62 -0.07
CA ILE A 141 26.33 15.06 0.86
C ILE A 141 27.46 14.03 1.00
N PRO A 142 27.19 12.72 1.21
CA PRO A 142 28.26 11.73 1.30
C PRO A 142 29.08 11.60 0.02
N LYS A 143 28.49 11.87 -1.15
CA LYS A 143 29.18 11.82 -2.44
C LYS A 143 30.05 13.04 -2.65
N VAL A 144 29.56 14.23 -2.30
CA VAL A 144 30.35 15.47 -2.33
C VAL A 144 31.57 15.36 -1.41
N LYS A 145 31.39 14.85 -0.18
CA LYS A 145 32.49 14.57 0.75
C LYS A 145 33.54 13.61 0.19
N ARG A 146 33.14 12.61 -0.60
CA ARG A 146 34.10 11.70 -1.26
C ARG A 146 34.77 12.33 -2.47
N PHE A 147 34.07 13.22 -3.17
CA PHE A 147 34.57 13.88 -4.36
C PHE A 147 35.72 14.85 -4.02
N CYS A 148 35.56 15.65 -2.98
CA CYS A 148 36.64 16.46 -2.42
C CYS A 148 36.62 16.41 -0.89
N PRO A 149 37.39 15.50 -0.27
CA PRO A 149 37.40 15.33 1.18
C PRO A 149 38.16 16.43 1.93
N THR A 150 38.99 17.20 1.25
CA THR A 150 39.83 18.25 1.84
C THR A 150 39.17 19.62 1.89
N PHE A 151 38.17 19.87 1.03
CA PHE A 151 37.45 21.13 0.99
C PHE A 151 36.35 21.16 2.06
N ALA A 152 36.26 22.26 2.80
CA ALA A 152 35.30 22.45 3.88
C ALA A 152 33.97 23.01 3.34
N TRP A 153 33.15 22.13 2.76
CA TRP A 153 31.80 22.48 2.30
C TRP A 153 30.87 22.91 3.45
N CYS A 154 30.08 23.97 3.24
CA CYS A 154 28.98 24.37 4.13
C CYS A 154 27.67 23.79 3.59
N PHE A 155 27.34 22.57 4.02
CA PHE A 155 26.18 21.82 3.51
C PHE A 155 24.83 22.42 3.91
N GLU A 156 24.80 23.24 4.95
CA GLU A 156 23.61 23.94 5.44
C GLU A 156 23.10 24.98 4.43
N GLU A 157 23.97 25.46 3.54
CA GLU A 157 23.62 26.42 2.49
C GLU A 157 23.19 25.72 1.19
N PHE A 158 23.26 24.39 1.12
CA PHE A 158 22.86 23.68 -0.09
C PHE A 158 21.33 23.72 -0.19
N THR A 159 20.82 24.11 -1.35
CA THR A 159 19.37 24.15 -1.62
C THR A 159 18.97 22.95 -2.47
N VAL A 160 17.68 22.59 -2.45
CA VAL A 160 17.15 21.48 -3.24
C VAL A 160 16.06 22.01 -4.15
N HIS A 161 16.27 21.86 -5.46
CA HIS A 161 15.36 22.35 -6.49
C HIS A 161 14.77 21.20 -7.30
N ASP A 162 13.59 21.41 -7.88
CA ASP A 162 13.03 20.50 -8.87
C ASP A 162 13.44 20.87 -10.31
N THR A 163 12.83 20.22 -11.30
CA THR A 163 13.08 20.50 -12.72
C THR A 163 12.62 21.89 -13.18
N GLU A 164 11.71 22.51 -12.43
CA GLU A 164 11.19 23.86 -12.68
C GLU A 164 11.97 24.92 -11.87
N TRP A 165 13.06 24.52 -11.21
CA TRP A 165 13.90 25.37 -10.36
C TRP A 165 13.21 25.94 -9.12
N VAL A 166 12.11 25.33 -8.70
CA VAL A 166 11.43 25.68 -7.45
C VAL A 166 12.26 25.17 -6.28
N ASP A 167 12.58 26.04 -5.32
CA ASP A 167 13.21 25.61 -4.06
C ASP A 167 12.19 24.83 -3.21
N LEU A 168 12.51 23.57 -2.93
CA LEU A 168 11.66 22.68 -2.14
C LEU A 168 11.64 23.07 -0.64
N ALA A 169 12.66 23.77 -0.14
CA ALA A 169 12.70 24.21 1.26
C ALA A 169 11.72 25.37 1.52
N GLU A 170 11.53 26.25 0.54
CA GLU A 170 10.55 27.35 0.59
C GLU A 170 9.12 26.88 0.27
N HIS A 171 8.95 25.65 -0.20
CA HIS A 171 7.65 25.09 -0.54
C HIS A 171 6.91 24.53 0.70
N HIS A 172 6.14 25.39 1.36
CA HIS A 172 5.42 25.04 2.61
C HIS A 172 4.08 24.30 2.43
N SER A 173 3.78 23.78 1.23
CA SER A 173 2.53 23.05 1.01
C SER A 173 2.53 21.70 1.75
N PRO A 174 1.47 21.38 2.52
CA PRO A 174 1.33 20.05 3.13
C PRO A 174 0.91 18.98 2.13
N VAL A 175 0.66 19.35 0.86
CA VAL A 175 0.20 18.45 -0.20
C VAL A 175 1.37 17.62 -0.73
N PRO A 176 1.15 16.34 -1.09
CA PRO A 176 2.15 15.55 -1.80
C PRO A 176 2.67 16.25 -3.05
N PHE A 177 4.00 16.36 -3.16
CA PHE A 177 4.62 17.25 -4.14
C PHE A 177 4.46 16.74 -5.59
N PHE A 178 4.72 15.44 -5.81
CA PHE A 178 4.70 14.84 -7.16
C PHE A 178 3.42 14.03 -7.48
N TYR A 179 2.54 13.85 -6.51
CA TYR A 179 1.45 12.87 -6.60
C TYR A 179 0.49 13.11 -7.77
N SER A 180 0.07 14.35 -7.95
CA SER A 180 -0.84 14.74 -9.04
C SER A 180 -0.25 14.42 -10.42
N GLN A 181 1.07 14.51 -10.57
CA GLN A 181 1.79 14.20 -11.81
C GLN A 181 1.81 12.70 -12.10
N CYS A 182 1.60 11.85 -11.09
CA CYS A 182 1.49 10.40 -11.24
C CYS A 182 0.07 9.94 -11.60
N LEU A 183 -0.94 10.80 -11.52
CA LEU A 183 -2.31 10.44 -11.86
C LEU A 183 -2.53 10.56 -13.37
N GLN A 184 -3.01 9.49 -14.00
CA GLN A 184 -3.34 9.44 -15.42
C GLN A 184 -4.76 8.90 -15.63
N PRO A 185 -5.51 9.40 -16.63
CA PRO A 185 -6.81 8.85 -16.99
C PRO A 185 -6.72 7.35 -17.31
N ALA A 186 -7.65 6.56 -16.80
CA ALA A 186 -7.70 5.14 -17.11
C ALA A 186 -8.09 4.94 -18.58
N CYS A 187 -7.37 4.04 -19.26
CA CYS A 187 -7.60 3.74 -20.70
C CYS A 187 -9.06 3.38 -21.02
N LYS A 188 -9.76 2.70 -20.09
CA LYS A 188 -11.16 2.26 -20.29
C LYS A 188 -12.21 3.24 -19.77
N ASN A 189 -11.82 4.22 -18.95
CA ASN A 189 -12.76 5.19 -18.39
C ASN A 189 -12.01 6.50 -18.12
N PRO A 190 -12.16 7.53 -18.97
CA PRO A 190 -11.45 8.79 -18.81
C PRO A 190 -11.86 9.58 -17.56
N LYS A 191 -12.96 9.21 -16.90
CA LYS A 191 -13.37 9.79 -15.61
C LYS A 191 -12.67 9.14 -14.41
N ALA A 192 -12.05 7.97 -14.59
CA ALA A 192 -11.29 7.30 -13.56
C ALA A 192 -9.81 7.69 -13.68
N MET A 193 -9.18 8.01 -12.54
CA MET A 193 -7.74 8.25 -12.47
C MET A 193 -7.04 6.99 -11.96
N THR A 194 -5.87 6.70 -12.53
CA THR A 194 -5.01 5.59 -12.13
C THR A 194 -3.62 6.12 -11.82
N PHE A 195 -3.03 5.64 -10.74
CA PHE A 195 -1.66 5.98 -10.40
C PHE A 195 -0.68 5.27 -11.33
N LYS A 196 0.31 6.02 -11.81
CA LYS A 196 1.43 5.52 -12.59
C LYS A 196 2.74 5.97 -11.94
N PRO A 197 3.56 5.02 -11.45
CA PRO A 197 4.89 5.34 -10.94
C PRO A 197 5.71 6.12 -11.97
N LYS A 198 6.38 7.17 -11.52
CA LYS A 198 7.25 8.02 -12.34
C LYS A 198 8.59 8.22 -11.67
N GLN A 199 9.59 8.55 -12.49
CA GLN A 199 10.86 9.06 -12.02
C GLN A 199 10.88 10.59 -12.12
N PHE A 200 11.21 11.27 -11.04
CA PHE A 200 11.39 12.72 -10.98
C PHE A 200 12.87 13.06 -10.82
N THR A 201 13.25 14.28 -11.19
CA THR A 201 14.62 14.77 -11.02
C THR A 201 14.65 15.88 -9.99
N LEU A 202 15.62 15.81 -9.08
CA LEU A 202 15.92 16.87 -8.11
C LEU A 202 17.37 17.33 -8.30
N TYR A 203 17.61 18.61 -8.10
CA TYR A 203 18.94 19.22 -8.10
C TYR A 203 19.30 19.64 -6.68
N VAL A 204 20.41 19.13 -6.17
CA VAL A 204 21.05 19.68 -4.97
C VAL A 204 22.03 20.74 -5.44
N VAL A 205 21.79 21.99 -5.08
CA VAL A 205 22.50 23.15 -5.61
C VAL A 205 23.50 23.65 -4.57
N VAL A 206 24.76 23.70 -4.98
CA VAL A 206 25.85 24.33 -4.23
C VAL A 206 25.83 25.82 -4.52
N PRO A 207 25.84 26.70 -3.50
CA PRO A 207 25.90 28.14 -3.69
C PRO A 207 27.09 28.56 -4.55
N ALA A 208 26.89 29.58 -5.39
CA ALA A 208 27.95 30.09 -6.27
C ALA A 208 29.22 30.48 -5.51
N VAL A 209 29.08 31.07 -4.31
CA VAL A 209 30.21 31.51 -3.49
C VAL A 209 31.09 30.32 -3.08
N GLN A 210 30.50 29.25 -2.56
CA GLN A 210 31.25 28.05 -2.18
C GLN A 210 31.90 27.36 -3.38
N TRP A 211 31.24 27.38 -4.54
CA TRP A 211 31.82 26.81 -5.76
C TRP A 211 33.05 27.60 -6.23
N LEU A 212 32.99 28.93 -6.20
CA LEU A 212 34.14 29.78 -6.54
C LEU A 212 35.31 29.58 -5.58
N ASP A 213 35.04 29.46 -4.29
CA ASP A 213 36.08 29.17 -3.29
C ASP A 213 36.72 27.79 -3.52
N TYR A 214 35.93 26.80 -3.94
CA TYR A 214 36.42 25.48 -4.33
C TYR A 214 37.28 25.52 -5.60
N GLU A 215 36.90 26.29 -6.63
CA GLU A 215 37.72 26.44 -7.84
C GLU A 215 39.07 27.14 -7.57
N ALA A 216 39.14 27.94 -6.51
CA ALA A 216 40.36 28.65 -6.10
C ALA A 216 41.27 27.86 -5.14
N PHE A 217 40.78 26.74 -4.59
CA PHE A 217 41.48 25.87 -3.63
C PHE A 217 42.39 24.85 -4.32
#